data_AF-E2CLQ3-F1
#
_entry.id   AF-E2CLQ3-F1
#
_cell.length_a   1.000
_cell.length_b   1.000
_cell.length_c   1.000
_cell.angle_alpha   90.00
_cell.angle_beta   90.00
_cell.angle_gamma   90.00
#
_symmetry.space_group_name_H-M   'P 1'
#
loop_
_entity.id
_entity.type
_entity.pdbx_description
1 polymer ?
#
loop_
_entity_poly.entity_id
_entity_poly.type
_entity_poly.pdbx_seq_one_letter_code
_entity_poly.pdbx_strand_id
1 'polypeptide(L)'
;MNSVFSLKADYLEKGLAREQTAAFWKVFWENRKGHPSLPEFSLSLRCRMTCSAFSCEGDVSPPLLAIGRHSFVVECFGEEWAMSHDSPNKTPDDELERLVAPGYKSALEGDPSLDIVQVSTSDLKGRAMKLLYERLIVPVRVGKYRRVLCCMTAPIKPIEWLPKQA
;
A
#
# COMPACT_ATOMS: atom_id res chain seq x y z
N MET A 1 -9.74 2.70 -17.85
CA MET A 1 -10.52 3.24 -16.71
C MET A 1 -9.78 2.86 -15.45
N ASN A 2 -9.46 3.84 -14.61
CA ASN A 2 -8.87 3.62 -13.30
C ASN A 2 -9.98 3.21 -12.33
N SER A 3 -9.76 2.18 -11.51
CA SER A 3 -10.78 1.64 -10.62
C SER A 3 -10.19 0.94 -9.40
N VAL A 4 -10.90 1.03 -8.28
CA VAL A 4 -10.61 0.32 -7.04
C VAL A 4 -11.82 -0.53 -6.69
N PHE A 5 -11.59 -1.82 -6.48
CA PHE A 5 -12.61 -2.78 -6.06
C PHE A 5 -12.30 -3.22 -4.64
N SER A 6 -13.05 -2.71 -3.68
CA SER A 6 -12.90 -3.13 -2.28
C SER A 6 -13.49 -4.52 -2.07
N LEU A 7 -12.72 -5.35 -1.38
CA LEU A 7 -13.01 -6.75 -1.09
C LEU A 7 -13.34 -6.92 0.39
N LYS A 8 -14.15 -7.92 0.68
CA LYS A 8 -14.42 -8.35 2.06
C LYS A 8 -13.34 -9.32 2.54
N ALA A 9 -13.22 -9.46 3.85
CA ALA A 9 -12.25 -10.37 4.47
C ALA A 9 -12.43 -11.83 4.05
N ASP A 10 -13.64 -12.24 3.64
CA ASP A 10 -13.92 -13.60 3.14
C ASP A 10 -13.08 -13.96 1.89
N TYR A 11 -12.61 -12.97 1.13
CA TYR A 11 -11.68 -13.18 0.02
C TYR A 11 -10.36 -13.82 0.47
N LEU A 12 -9.85 -13.42 1.64
CA LEU A 12 -8.67 -14.03 2.26
C LEU A 12 -8.99 -15.43 2.79
N GLU A 13 -10.15 -15.61 3.44
CA GLU A 13 -10.59 -16.88 4.02
C GLU A 13 -10.81 -17.96 2.95
N LYS A 14 -11.29 -17.57 1.77
CA LYS A 14 -11.47 -18.44 0.60
C LYS A 14 -10.16 -18.76 -0.14
N GLY A 15 -9.02 -18.21 0.30
CA GLY A 15 -7.72 -18.45 -0.34
C GLY A 15 -7.59 -17.82 -1.73
N LEU A 16 -8.36 -16.77 -2.02
CA LEU A 16 -8.33 -16.10 -3.33
C LEU A 16 -7.23 -15.05 -3.43
N ALA A 17 -6.70 -14.59 -2.29
CA ALA A 17 -5.65 -13.58 -2.24
C ALA A 17 -4.29 -14.12 -2.69
N ARG A 18 -3.45 -13.21 -3.20
CA ARG A 18 -2.04 -13.52 -3.48
C ARG A 18 -1.35 -13.99 -2.19
N GLU A 19 -0.40 -14.90 -2.34
CA GLU A 19 0.33 -15.50 -1.21
C GLU A 19 0.93 -14.45 -0.28
N GLN A 20 1.52 -13.39 -0.85
CA GLN A 20 2.12 -12.28 -0.11
C GLN A 20 1.07 -11.49 0.71
N THR A 21 -0.10 -11.24 0.12
CA THR A 21 -1.24 -10.58 0.77
C THR A 21 -1.75 -11.43 1.94
N ALA A 22 -1.94 -12.74 1.72
CA ALA A 22 -2.41 -13.67 2.74
C ALA A 22 -1.38 -13.82 3.89
N ALA A 23 -0.09 -13.91 3.57
CA ALA A 23 0.97 -13.97 4.57
C ALA A 23 1.02 -12.68 5.41
N PHE A 24 0.87 -11.51 4.76
CA PHE A 24 0.82 -10.23 5.44
C PHE A 24 -0.39 -10.14 6.39
N TRP A 25 -1.58 -10.53 5.93
CA TRP A 25 -2.79 -10.59 6.74
C TRP A 25 -2.60 -11.42 8.02
N LYS A 26 -2.06 -12.64 7.86
CA LYS A 26 -1.82 -13.55 8.98
C LYS A 26 -0.94 -12.92 10.06
N VAL A 27 0.16 -12.29 9.64
CA VAL A 27 1.15 -11.72 10.56
C VAL A 27 0.66 -10.44 11.25
N PHE A 28 0.00 -9.55 10.52
CA PHE A 28 -0.30 -8.20 11.00
C PHE A 28 -1.72 -8.02 11.53
N TRP A 29 -2.63 -8.94 11.23
CA TRP A 29 -4.02 -8.86 11.65
C TRP A 29 -4.48 -10.12 12.40
N GLU A 30 -4.45 -11.29 11.77
CA GLU A 30 -5.07 -12.49 12.30
C GLU A 30 -4.38 -13.01 13.57
N ASN A 31 -3.06 -13.20 13.54
CA ASN A 31 -2.27 -13.67 14.69
C ASN A 31 -2.21 -12.67 15.85
N ARG A 32 -2.85 -11.50 15.70
CA ARG A 32 -2.81 -10.39 16.67
C ARG A 32 -4.18 -9.99 17.18
N LYS A 33 -5.22 -10.76 16.89
CA LYS A 33 -6.50 -10.64 17.58
C LYS A 33 -6.25 -10.72 19.10
N GLY A 34 -6.39 -9.59 19.80
CA GLY A 34 -6.13 -9.47 21.24
C GLY A 34 -4.81 -8.77 21.63
N HIS A 35 -3.85 -8.61 20.73
CA HIS A 35 -2.55 -7.95 20.98
C HIS A 35 -2.14 -7.04 19.82
N PRO A 36 -2.73 -5.84 19.68
CA PRO A 36 -2.57 -4.98 18.51
C PRO A 36 -1.22 -4.25 18.44
N SER A 37 -0.40 -4.34 19.49
CA SER A 37 0.88 -3.64 19.57
C SER A 37 2.03 -4.52 19.08
N LEU A 38 2.79 -4.02 18.12
CA LEU A 38 4.10 -4.55 17.78
C LEU A 38 5.13 -4.18 18.85
N PRO A 39 5.95 -5.14 19.33
CA PRO A 39 7.22 -4.79 19.97
C PRO A 39 8.05 -3.99 18.97
N GLU A 40 8.86 -3.05 19.47
CA GLU A 40 9.63 -2.05 18.71
C GLU A 40 9.84 -2.43 17.25
N PHE A 41 9.19 -1.67 16.37
CA PHE A 41 9.00 -1.96 14.95
C PHE A 41 10.36 -2.22 14.28
N SER A 42 10.82 -3.47 14.29
CA SER A 42 11.96 -3.85 13.44
C SER A 42 11.44 -3.68 12.01
N LEU A 43 11.95 -2.63 11.37
CA LEU A 43 11.68 -2.20 10.00
C LEU A 43 12.20 -3.24 8.99
N SER A 44 11.99 -4.54 9.20
CA SER A 44 12.10 -5.52 8.12
C SER A 44 10.95 -5.28 7.14
N LEU A 45 11.06 -4.17 6.43
CA LEU A 45 10.10 -3.61 5.51
C LEU A 45 10.10 -4.36 4.18
N ARG A 46 10.78 -5.51 4.05
CA ARG A 46 11.25 -6.08 2.77
C ARG A 46 10.29 -5.80 1.61
N CYS A 47 9.00 -6.11 1.77
CA CYS A 47 7.99 -5.94 0.71
C CYS A 47 6.83 -4.98 1.04
N ARG A 48 6.93 -4.06 2.01
CA ARG A 48 5.79 -3.24 2.49
C ARG A 48 6.04 -1.74 2.52
N MET A 49 4.97 -0.96 2.47
CA MET A 49 4.96 0.48 2.78
C MET A 49 4.42 0.73 4.20
N THR A 50 4.89 1.79 4.84
CA THR A 50 4.35 2.27 6.12
C THR A 50 3.93 3.71 5.95
N CYS A 51 2.70 4.05 6.33
CA CYS A 51 2.14 5.40 6.23
C CYS A 51 1.77 5.95 7.61
N SER A 52 1.74 7.27 7.73
CA SER A 52 1.30 7.98 8.94
C SER A 52 -0.19 7.73 9.18
N ALA A 53 -0.56 7.38 10.41
CA ALA A 53 -1.97 7.35 10.80
C ALA A 53 -2.50 8.70 11.31
N PHE A 54 -1.64 9.72 11.41
CA PHE A 54 -1.97 11.00 12.06
C PHE A 54 -2.09 12.18 11.08
N SER A 55 -1.66 11.99 9.84
CA SER A 55 -1.50 13.07 8.86
C SER A 55 -2.35 12.83 7.60
N CYS A 56 -3.46 12.12 7.74
CA CYS A 56 -4.42 11.94 6.65
C CYS A 56 -5.31 13.18 6.59
N GLU A 57 -4.93 14.14 5.77
CA GLU A 57 -5.71 15.36 5.51
C GLU A 57 -6.36 15.28 4.13
N GLY A 58 -7.65 15.62 4.05
CA GLY A 58 -8.39 15.69 2.78
C GLY A 58 -8.68 14.33 2.13
N ASP A 59 -8.63 14.31 0.79
CA ASP A 59 -9.00 13.17 -0.06
C ASP A 59 -7.80 12.47 -0.73
N VAL A 60 -6.62 12.57 -0.12
CA VAL A 60 -5.38 11.93 -0.59
C VAL A 60 -4.92 10.84 0.39
N SER A 61 -4.03 9.97 -0.07
CA SER A 61 -3.46 8.94 0.82
C SER A 61 -2.52 9.59 1.85
N PRO A 62 -2.36 8.97 3.04
CA PRO A 62 -1.52 9.52 4.08
C PRO A 62 -0.03 9.49 3.70
N PRO A 63 0.78 10.41 4.29
CA PRO A 63 2.21 10.45 4.08
C PRO A 63 2.90 9.10 4.29
N LEU A 64 3.71 8.68 3.32
CA LEU A 64 4.65 7.57 3.44
C LEU A 64 5.72 7.91 4.49
N LEU A 65 5.95 6.99 5.43
CA LEU A 65 7.00 7.08 6.45
C LEU A 65 8.20 6.21 6.09
N ALA A 66 7.96 5.08 5.43
CA ALA A 66 9.00 4.16 5.02
C ALA A 66 8.51 3.23 3.90
N ILE A 67 9.42 2.85 3.01
CA ILE A 67 9.15 1.96 1.88
C ILE A 67 10.14 0.79 1.91
N GLY A 68 9.62 -0.42 1.71
CA GLY A 68 10.40 -1.63 1.52
C GLY A 68 11.09 -1.68 0.17
N ARG A 69 12.39 -1.99 0.15
CA ARG A 69 13.18 -2.09 -1.09
C ARG A 69 12.65 -3.10 -2.11
N HIS A 70 11.95 -4.15 -1.67
CA HIS A 70 11.33 -5.16 -2.52
C HIS A 70 9.80 -5.03 -2.56
N SER A 71 9.27 -3.85 -2.24
CA SER A 71 7.84 -3.60 -2.40
C SER A 71 7.52 -3.37 -3.87
N PHE A 72 6.34 -3.82 -4.30
CA PHE A 72 5.90 -3.68 -5.68
C PHE A 72 5.90 -2.22 -6.17
N VAL A 73 5.65 -1.25 -5.29
CA VAL A 73 5.71 0.18 -5.64
C VAL A 73 7.11 0.66 -6.02
N VAL A 74 8.18 0.02 -5.51
CA VAL A 74 9.56 0.31 -5.93
C VAL A 74 9.79 -0.20 -7.34
N GLU A 75 9.22 -1.35 -7.71
CA GLU A 75 9.26 -1.84 -9.09
C GLU A 75 8.52 -0.92 -10.05
N CYS A 76 7.42 -0.30 -9.60
CA CYS A 76 6.66 0.68 -10.40
C CYS A 76 7.41 2.00 -10.57
N PHE A 77 7.82 2.64 -9.47
CA PHE A 77 8.28 4.03 -9.46
C PHE A 77 9.80 4.18 -9.40
N GLY A 78 10.52 3.08 -9.17
CA GLY A 78 11.98 3.02 -9.10
C GLY A 78 12.55 3.27 -7.70
N GLU A 79 13.77 2.81 -7.48
CA GLU A 79 14.51 3.04 -6.23
C GLU A 79 14.82 4.52 -6.00
N GLU A 80 15.05 5.28 -7.08
CA GLU A 80 15.28 6.74 -7.03
C GLU A 80 14.12 7.46 -6.34
N TRP A 81 12.87 7.06 -6.62
CA TRP A 81 11.68 7.57 -5.93
C TRP A 81 11.66 7.17 -4.46
N ALA A 82 11.87 5.88 -4.18
CA ALA A 82 11.77 5.37 -2.82
C ALA A 82 12.83 5.92 -1.86
N MET A 83 13.95 6.44 -2.40
CA MET A 83 15.02 7.11 -1.65
C MET A 83 15.01 8.63 -1.80
N SER A 84 14.08 9.19 -2.57
CA SER A 84 14.01 10.63 -2.83
C SER A 84 13.73 11.40 -1.54
N HIS A 85 14.49 12.46 -1.32
CA HIS A 85 14.26 13.42 -0.24
C HIS A 85 13.35 14.57 -0.70
N ASP A 86 13.12 14.71 -2.02
CA ASP A 86 12.36 15.82 -2.63
C ASP A 86 10.85 15.53 -2.73
N SER A 87 10.44 14.26 -2.65
CA SER A 87 9.03 13.85 -2.55
C SER A 87 8.87 12.63 -1.63
N PRO A 88 9.33 12.70 -0.37
CA PRO A 88 9.56 11.51 0.46
C PRO A 88 8.27 10.82 0.93
N ASN A 89 7.10 11.43 0.69
CA ASN A 89 5.88 11.12 1.42
C ASN A 89 4.69 10.72 0.53
N LYS A 90 4.81 10.70 -0.80
CA LYS A 90 3.71 10.34 -1.71
C LYS A 90 4.20 9.64 -2.98
N THR A 91 3.31 8.93 -3.66
CA THR A 91 3.59 8.41 -5.02
C THR A 91 3.69 9.57 -6.04
N PRO A 92 4.33 9.35 -7.20
CA PRO A 92 4.47 10.37 -8.24
C PRO A 92 3.16 10.82 -8.89
N ASP A 93 2.04 10.14 -8.62
CA ASP A 93 0.77 10.32 -9.31
C ASP A 93 -0.33 10.75 -8.32
N ASP A 94 -0.68 12.03 -8.36
CA ASP A 94 -1.70 12.61 -7.47
C ASP A 94 -3.12 12.05 -7.73
N GLU A 95 -3.42 11.57 -8.95
CA GLU A 95 -4.70 10.91 -9.22
C GLU A 95 -4.73 9.53 -8.56
N LEU A 96 -3.63 8.78 -8.64
CA LEU A 96 -3.48 7.52 -7.91
C LEU A 96 -3.64 7.74 -6.40
N GLU A 97 -2.99 8.74 -5.83
CA GLU A 97 -3.10 9.10 -4.40
C GLU A 97 -4.55 9.31 -3.96
N ARG A 98 -5.35 10.02 -4.77
CA ARG A 98 -6.78 10.26 -4.51
C ARG A 98 -7.63 9.03 -4.70
N LEU A 99 -7.40 8.31 -5.80
CA LEU A 99 -8.15 7.12 -6.17
C LEU A 99 -8.12 6.07 -5.05
N VAL A 100 -6.98 5.94 -4.38
CA VAL A 100 -6.73 4.88 -3.40
C VAL A 100 -6.88 5.36 -1.95
N ALA A 101 -7.14 6.65 -1.72
CA ALA A 101 -7.35 7.25 -0.41
C ALA A 101 -8.49 6.60 0.42
N PRO A 102 -9.64 6.20 -0.16
CA PRO A 102 -10.75 5.62 0.63
C PRO A 102 -10.35 4.39 1.47
N GLY A 103 -9.49 3.51 0.93
CA GLY A 103 -9.00 2.34 1.67
C GLY A 103 -8.15 2.72 2.89
N TYR A 104 -7.37 3.79 2.80
CA TYR A 104 -6.64 4.32 3.95
C TYR A 104 -7.57 4.91 5.01
N LYS A 105 -8.63 5.62 4.60
CA LYS A 105 -9.63 6.17 5.54
C LYS A 105 -10.31 5.05 6.33
N SER A 106 -10.74 3.97 5.67
CA SER A 106 -11.28 2.79 6.34
C SER A 106 -10.29 2.18 7.35
N ALA A 107 -9.01 2.06 6.97
CA ALA A 107 -7.96 1.58 7.88
C ALA A 107 -7.73 2.48 9.09
N LEU A 108 -7.87 3.80 8.96
CA LEU A 108 -7.73 4.74 10.08
C LEU A 108 -8.84 4.58 11.12
N GLU A 109 -10.04 4.19 10.69
CA GLU A 109 -11.18 3.92 11.57
C GLU A 109 -11.01 2.62 12.37
N GLY A 110 -10.02 1.80 12.00
CA GLY A 110 -9.62 0.60 12.74
C GLY A 110 -9.85 -0.70 11.97
N ASP A 111 -10.46 -0.66 10.79
CA ASP A 111 -10.78 -1.83 9.98
C ASP A 111 -9.81 -1.98 8.80
N PRO A 112 -9.17 -3.15 8.59
CA PRO A 112 -8.32 -3.35 7.44
C PRO A 112 -9.08 -3.15 6.14
N SER A 113 -8.41 -2.56 5.15
CA SER A 113 -8.93 -2.40 3.80
C SER A 113 -8.19 -3.33 2.86
N LEU A 114 -8.95 -4.12 2.10
CA LEU A 114 -8.44 -4.98 1.03
C LEU A 114 -9.06 -4.53 -0.29
N ASP A 115 -8.22 -4.25 -1.29
CA ASP A 115 -8.65 -3.79 -2.59
C ASP A 115 -7.96 -4.55 -3.74
N ILE A 116 -8.63 -4.63 -4.88
CA ILE A 116 -7.99 -4.79 -6.19
C ILE A 116 -7.95 -3.43 -6.86
N VAL A 117 -6.76 -2.99 -7.25
CA VAL A 117 -6.54 -1.70 -7.91
C VAL A 117 -6.12 -1.95 -9.36
N GLN A 118 -6.86 -1.34 -10.29
CA GLN A 118 -6.52 -1.27 -11.70
C GLN A 118 -6.31 0.18 -12.09
N VAL A 119 -5.10 0.54 -12.54
CA VAL A 119 -4.74 1.94 -12.77
C VAL A 119 -3.77 2.08 -13.95
N SER A 120 -3.89 3.17 -14.69
CA SER A 120 -2.86 3.68 -15.60
C SER A 120 -2.17 4.85 -14.91
N THR A 121 -0.85 4.79 -14.76
CA THR A 121 -0.02 5.76 -14.04
C THR A 121 1.31 5.95 -14.78
N SER A 122 2.22 6.76 -14.23
CA SER A 122 3.58 6.94 -14.78
C SER A 122 4.65 6.87 -13.70
N ASP A 123 5.85 6.45 -14.09
CA ASP A 123 7.01 6.52 -13.20
C ASP A 123 7.57 7.95 -13.09
N LEU A 124 8.63 8.14 -12.30
CA LEU A 124 9.30 9.44 -12.18
C LEU A 124 9.85 9.99 -13.51
N LYS A 125 10.07 9.14 -14.51
CA LYS A 125 10.59 9.53 -15.83
C LYS A 125 9.46 9.81 -16.82
N GLY A 126 8.20 9.82 -16.35
CA GLY A 126 7.01 10.04 -17.17
C GLY A 126 6.68 8.87 -18.09
N ARG A 127 7.24 7.68 -17.84
CA ARG A 127 6.91 6.48 -18.62
C ARG A 127 5.59 5.91 -18.13
N ALA A 128 4.60 5.90 -19.02
CA ALA A 128 3.27 5.40 -18.69
C ALA A 128 3.26 3.87 -18.54
N MET A 129 2.47 3.39 -17.59
CA MET A 129 2.29 1.97 -17.29
C MET A 129 0.85 1.67 -16.87
N LYS A 130 0.40 0.44 -17.08
CA LYS A 130 -0.81 -0.10 -16.45
C LYS A 130 -0.44 -1.10 -15.37
N LEU A 131 -1.14 -1.00 -14.26
CA LEU A 131 -0.96 -1.82 -13.07
C LEU A 131 -2.27 -2.51 -12.71
N LEU A 132 -2.18 -3.77 -12.31
CA LEU A 132 -3.27 -4.51 -11.66
C LEU A 132 -2.69 -5.25 -10.45
N TYR A 133 -3.08 -4.83 -9.26
CA TYR A 133 -2.50 -5.31 -8.02
C TYR A 133 -3.54 -5.43 -6.90
N GLU A 134 -3.28 -6.34 -5.96
CA GLU A 134 -3.96 -6.37 -4.68
C GLU A 134 -3.29 -5.39 -3.72
N ARG A 135 -4.08 -4.74 -2.89
CA ARG A 135 -3.61 -3.87 -1.83
C ARG A 135 -4.30 -4.22 -0.52
N LEU A 136 -3.52 -4.46 0.51
CA LEU A 136 -4.01 -4.69 1.87
C LEU A 136 -3.41 -3.65 2.82
N ILE A 137 -4.26 -2.87 3.47
CA ILE A 137 -3.91 -1.86 4.46
C ILE A 137 -4.39 -2.34 5.82
N VAL A 138 -3.46 -2.40 6.78
CA VAL A 138 -3.76 -2.83 8.15
C VAL A 138 -3.34 -1.73 9.12
N PRO A 139 -4.23 -1.28 10.03
CA PRO A 139 -3.85 -0.39 11.11
C PRO A 139 -3.05 -1.14 12.18
N VAL A 140 -1.92 -0.55 12.58
CA VAL A 140 -0.97 -1.18 13.50
C VAL A 140 -0.59 -0.20 14.61
N ARG A 141 -0.51 -0.69 15.85
CA ARG A 141 0.07 0.07 16.97
C ARG A 141 1.52 -0.33 17.17
N VAL A 142 2.38 0.66 17.38
CA VAL A 142 3.81 0.50 17.67
C VAL A 142 4.08 1.12 19.03
N GLY A 143 4.52 0.30 19.99
CA GLY A 143 4.68 0.72 21.39
C GLY A 143 3.36 1.24 22.00
N LYS A 144 3.47 2.17 22.95
CA LYS A 144 2.31 2.72 23.69
C LYS A 144 1.50 3.79 22.93
N TYR A 145 2.10 4.48 21.95
CA TYR A 145 1.52 5.74 21.45
C TYR A 145 1.48 5.90 19.92
N ARG A 146 2.23 5.10 19.13
CA ARG A 146 2.29 5.31 17.68
C ARG A 146 1.29 4.42 16.97
N ARG A 147 0.35 5.02 16.22
CA ARG A 147 -0.46 4.33 15.22
C ARG A 147 0.17 4.56 13.86
N VAL A 148 0.28 3.51 13.07
CA VAL A 148 0.74 3.56 11.68
C VAL A 148 -0.19 2.70 10.83
N LEU A 149 -0.20 2.95 9.53
CA LEU A 149 -0.83 2.06 8.56
C LEU A 149 0.29 1.27 7.89
N CYS A 150 0.18 -0.06 7.89
CA CYS A 150 1.06 -0.91 7.11
C CYS A 150 0.32 -1.33 5.85
N CYS A 151 0.92 -1.08 4.69
CA CYS A 151 0.35 -1.35 3.39
C CYS A 151 1.19 -2.38 2.63
N MET A 152 0.54 -3.43 2.15
CA MET A 152 1.09 -4.44 1.27
C MET A 152 0.48 -4.26 -0.11
N THR A 153 1.31 -4.30 -1.15
CA THR A 153 0.86 -4.36 -2.53
C THR A 153 1.46 -5.58 -3.21
N ALA A 154 0.61 -6.37 -3.88
CA ALA A 154 1.01 -7.59 -4.55
C ALA A 154 0.52 -7.57 -6.01
N PRO A 155 1.41 -7.76 -7.01
CA PRO A 155 0.98 -7.76 -8.41
C PRO A 155 0.04 -8.94 -8.68
N ILE A 156 -1.08 -8.65 -9.33
CA ILE A 156 -1.97 -9.66 -9.93
C ILE A 156 -1.49 -9.97 -11.35
N LYS A 157 -1.00 -8.96 -12.06
CA LYS A 157 -0.36 -9.06 -13.37
C LYS A 157 0.99 -8.34 -13.37
N PRO A 158 1.92 -8.71 -14.28
CA PRO A 158 3.13 -7.94 -14.52
C PRO A 158 2.82 -6.49 -14.91
N ILE A 159 3.77 -5.58 -14.66
CA ILE A 159 3.70 -4.18 -15.09
C ILE A 159 3.62 -4.13 -16.62
N GLU A 160 2.56 -3.52 -17.16
CA GLU A 160 2.40 -3.31 -18.61
C GLU A 160 2.91 -1.91 -18.95
N TRP A 161 4.14 -1.82 -19.45
CA TRP A 161 4.70 -0.55 -19.93
C TRP A 161 4.04 -0.15 -21.25
N LEU A 162 3.58 1.09 -21.31
CA LEU A 162 2.94 1.63 -22.51
C LEU A 162 3.99 2.26 -23.44
N PRO A 163 3.80 2.15 -24.77
CA PRO A 163 4.69 2.82 -25.71
C PRO A 163 4.68 4.33 -25.47
N LYS A 164 5.84 4.98 -25.61
CA LYS A 164 5.88 6.45 -25.67
C LYS A 164 5.00 6.90 -26.83
N GLN A 165 4.01 7.73 -26.55
CA GLN A 165 3.28 8.42 -27.61
C GLN A 165 4.30 9.30 -28.35
N ALA A 166 4.42 9.08 -29.67
CA ALA A 166 5.32 9.80 -30.55
C ALA A 166 4.84 11.24 -30.79
#